data_AF-F0URH1-F1
#
_entry.id   AF-F0URH1-F1
#
_cell.length_a   1.000
_cell.length_b   1.000
_cell.length_c   1.000
_cell.angle_alpha   90.00
_cell.angle_beta   90.00
_cell.angle_gamma   90.00
#
_symmetry.space_group_name_H-M   'P 1'
#
loop_
_entity.id
_entity.type
_entity.pdbx_description
1 polymer ?
#
loop_
_entity_poly.entity_id
_entity_poly.type
_entity_poly.pdbx_seq_one_letter_code
_entity_poly.pdbx_strand_id
1 'polypeptide(L)'
;MAAPSHSPDPDLTSVLRTLSAYTPGVHDQSRIHNPPVESSNDNSYTRPTSTFRHAPLEQHTLELNQPPNIPDPSTITTWPAALKYVMKTVAQNEATQSKIKRLIRTQHDHERQWWEGRQALLSKQAGREAKKRQIDEVLRSVGGFVAKDSDGPTPQDDKIELCTYDKKVYKALTTMSKSLNAELRALGIPFFTIRDELVDSSCDPVSESHSSDLLKPGELKALRLQMLQLLEDLCKD
;
A
#
# COMPACT_ATOMS: atom_id res chain seq x y z
N MET A 1 -41.52 23.28 -65.44
CA MET A 1 -40.15 23.47 -64.95
C MET A 1 -39.89 22.44 -63.87
N ALA A 2 -38.89 21.58 -64.05
CA ALA A 2 -38.55 20.49 -63.14
C ALA A 2 -37.59 20.99 -62.04
N ALA A 3 -37.82 20.59 -60.79
CA ALA A 3 -36.92 20.80 -59.67
C ALA A 3 -36.03 19.56 -59.49
N PRO A 4 -34.70 19.69 -59.32
CA PRO A 4 -33.86 18.56 -58.96
C PRO A 4 -33.81 18.41 -57.42
N SER A 5 -34.23 17.24 -56.96
CA SER A 5 -33.96 16.70 -55.62
C SER A 5 -32.50 16.29 -55.52
N HIS A 6 -31.72 16.95 -54.65
CA HIS A 6 -30.37 16.53 -54.30
C HIS A 6 -30.36 16.11 -52.83
N SER A 7 -30.45 14.80 -52.59
CA SER A 7 -30.14 14.17 -51.31
C SER A 7 -28.62 14.14 -51.14
N PRO A 8 -28.04 14.73 -50.08
CA PRO A 8 -26.62 14.59 -49.82
C PRO A 8 -26.35 13.24 -49.15
N ASP A 9 -25.55 12.39 -49.80
CA ASP A 9 -24.99 11.20 -49.18
C ASP A 9 -24.14 11.61 -47.96
N PRO A 10 -24.25 10.93 -46.81
CA PRO A 10 -23.40 11.22 -45.67
C PRO A 10 -21.95 10.84 -45.99
N ASP A 11 -21.06 11.83 -45.92
CA ASP A 11 -19.62 11.68 -46.12
C ASP A 11 -19.06 10.56 -45.22
N LEU A 12 -18.75 9.43 -45.86
CA LEU A 12 -18.18 8.23 -45.24
C LEU A 12 -16.92 8.55 -44.44
N THR A 13 -16.17 9.57 -44.88
CA THR A 13 -14.94 10.05 -44.23
C THR A 13 -15.23 10.65 -42.85
N SER A 14 -16.37 11.36 -42.72
CA SER A 14 -16.84 11.92 -41.45
C SER A 14 -17.30 10.82 -40.49
N VAL A 15 -17.97 9.79 -41.00
CA VAL A 15 -18.40 8.63 -40.21
C VAL A 15 -17.19 7.82 -39.74
N LEU A 16 -16.23 7.53 -40.62
CA LEU A 16 -14.99 6.81 -40.27
C LEU A 16 -14.14 7.58 -39.28
N ARG A 17 -14.03 8.92 -39.42
CA ARG A 17 -13.32 9.77 -38.45
C ARG A 17 -14.01 9.76 -37.09
N THR A 18 -15.34 9.80 -37.07
CA THR A 18 -16.11 9.72 -35.81
C THR A 18 -15.93 8.36 -35.15
N LEU A 19 -15.98 7.26 -35.91
CA LEU A 19 -15.76 5.91 -35.38
C LEU A 19 -14.32 5.70 -34.87
N SER A 20 -13.32 6.28 -35.54
CA SER A 20 -11.92 6.26 -35.09
C SER A 20 -11.69 7.00 -33.77
N ALA A 21 -12.55 7.94 -33.39
CA ALA A 21 -12.44 8.64 -32.11
C ALA A 21 -12.94 7.77 -30.92
N TYR A 22 -13.67 6.69 -31.19
CA TYR A 22 -14.24 5.80 -30.18
C TYR A 22 -13.59 4.43 -30.11
N THR A 23 -12.60 4.13 -30.95
CA THR A 23 -11.75 2.95 -30.77
C THR A 23 -10.74 3.22 -29.64
N PRO A 24 -10.79 2.50 -28.51
CA PRO A 24 -9.72 2.58 -27.53
C PRO A 24 -8.43 2.10 -28.20
N GLY A 25 -7.46 3.00 -28.31
CA GLY A 25 -6.14 2.65 -28.78
C GLY A 25 -5.58 1.53 -27.91
N VAL A 26 -5.41 0.36 -28.51
CA VAL A 26 -4.35 -0.56 -28.09
C VAL A 26 -3.06 0.15 -28.46
N HIS A 27 -2.58 1.01 -27.56
CA HIS A 27 -1.21 1.50 -27.60
C HIS A 27 -0.36 0.55 -26.78
N ASP A 28 0.34 -0.24 -27.59
CA ASP A 28 1.57 -0.94 -27.39
C ASP A 28 2.46 -0.49 -26.22
N GLN A 29 3.02 -1.49 -25.57
CA GLN A 29 4.13 -1.39 -24.64
C GLN A 29 5.34 -0.81 -25.36
N SER A 30 5.90 0.30 -24.88
CA SER A 30 7.36 0.53 -24.90
C SER A 30 7.73 1.90 -24.34
N ARG A 31 8.07 1.93 -23.05
CA ARG A 31 9.24 2.69 -22.55
C ARG A 31 9.55 2.30 -21.10
N ILE A 32 10.13 1.12 -20.95
CA ILE A 32 11.11 0.90 -19.89
C ILE A 32 12.41 1.52 -20.42
N HIS A 33 12.91 2.55 -19.75
CA HIS A 33 14.29 3.01 -19.91
C HIS A 33 14.96 2.92 -18.53
N ASN A 34 15.51 1.74 -18.27
CA ASN A 34 16.61 1.58 -17.33
C ASN A 34 17.89 2.06 -18.03
N PRO A 35 18.77 2.84 -17.38
CA PRO A 35 20.15 2.92 -17.82
C PRO A 35 20.92 1.62 -17.43
N PRO A 36 21.81 1.10 -18.29
CA PRO A 36 22.60 -0.09 -18.02
C PRO A 36 23.72 0.19 -17.01
N VAL A 37 23.95 -0.78 -16.13
CA VAL A 37 25.13 -0.88 -15.27
C VAL A 37 26.29 -1.37 -16.15
N GLU A 38 27.26 -0.51 -16.45
CA GLU A 38 28.55 -0.95 -16.99
C GLU A 38 29.37 -1.58 -15.86
N SER A 39 29.57 -2.89 -15.99
CA SER A 39 30.56 -3.66 -15.25
C SER A 39 31.91 -3.48 -15.92
N SER A 40 32.82 -2.74 -15.28
CA SER A 40 34.24 -2.78 -15.60
C SER A 40 34.90 -3.82 -14.71
N ASN A 41 35.20 -4.98 -15.30
CA ASN A 41 35.95 -6.05 -14.69
C ASN A 41 37.20 -6.28 -15.55
N ASP A 42 38.33 -5.71 -15.15
CA ASP A 42 39.64 -6.16 -15.59
C ASP A 42 40.71 -5.64 -14.63
N ASN A 43 41.31 -6.54 -13.83
CA ASN A 43 42.76 -6.70 -13.89
C ASN A 43 43.24 -7.94 -13.14
N SER A 44 43.98 -8.71 -13.91
CA SER A 44 44.83 -9.85 -13.61
C SER A 44 45.88 -9.65 -12.51
N TYR A 45 46.07 -10.74 -11.76
CA TYR A 45 47.33 -11.31 -11.22
C TYR A 45 48.42 -10.37 -10.69
N THR A 46 48.76 -10.53 -9.40
CA THR A 46 50.08 -11.02 -8.97
C THR A 46 50.08 -11.38 -7.48
N ARG A 47 50.36 -12.66 -7.20
CA ARG A 47 50.77 -13.20 -5.90
C ARG A 47 52.22 -12.77 -5.62
N PRO A 48 52.53 -12.40 -4.38
CA PRO A 48 53.71 -12.99 -3.75
C PRO A 48 53.37 -13.58 -2.38
N THR A 49 53.61 -14.87 -2.27
CA THR A 49 53.84 -15.60 -1.03
C THR A 49 55.01 -14.96 -0.29
N SER A 50 54.80 -14.52 0.95
CA SER A 50 55.88 -14.37 1.93
C SER A 50 55.46 -15.06 3.21
N THR A 51 56.06 -16.23 3.43
CA THR A 51 55.98 -17.02 4.64
C THR A 51 57.17 -16.62 5.50
N PHE A 52 56.99 -15.95 6.64
CA PHE A 52 57.96 -16.04 7.73
C PHE A 52 57.32 -15.76 9.11
N ARG A 53 57.30 -16.84 9.89
CA ARG A 53 57.56 -16.97 11.34
C ARG A 53 56.64 -16.31 12.38
N HIS A 54 56.08 -17.23 13.18
CA HIS A 54 55.63 -17.08 14.56
C HIS A 54 56.65 -16.42 15.50
N ALA A 55 56.16 -15.56 16.39
CA ALA A 55 56.50 -15.52 17.82
C ALA A 55 55.36 -14.84 18.63
N PRO A 56 55.19 -15.15 19.93
CA PRO A 56 53.90 -15.07 20.64
C PRO A 56 53.80 -13.96 21.70
N LEU A 57 52.55 -13.68 22.11
CA LEU A 57 52.10 -12.76 23.18
C LEU A 57 52.41 -11.29 22.88
N GLU A 58 51.42 -10.40 22.83
CA GLU A 58 50.78 -9.84 24.03
C GLU A 58 49.25 -9.71 23.85
N GLN A 59 48.55 -10.12 24.89
CA GLN A 59 47.12 -9.89 25.08
C GLN A 59 46.88 -8.40 25.28
N HIS A 60 46.52 -7.69 24.22
CA HIS A 60 45.84 -6.40 24.34
C HIS A 60 44.39 -6.61 23.90
N THR A 61 43.55 -6.70 24.92
CA THR A 61 42.10 -6.63 24.90
C THR A 61 41.65 -5.52 23.95
N LEU A 62 41.29 -5.88 22.72
CA LEU A 62 40.52 -4.99 21.86
C LEU A 62 39.07 -5.04 22.36
N GLU A 63 38.84 -4.29 23.43
CA GLU A 63 37.52 -3.90 23.89
C GLU A 63 36.92 -2.99 22.81
N LEU A 64 36.31 -3.64 21.81
CA LEU A 64 35.62 -2.97 20.72
C LEU A 64 34.34 -2.33 21.29
N ASN A 65 34.43 -1.05 21.62
CA ASN A 65 33.34 -0.07 21.76
C ASN A 65 31.92 -0.65 21.57
N GLN A 66 31.30 -1.15 22.65
CA GLN A 66 29.85 -1.35 22.69
C GLN A 66 29.18 0.00 23.00
N PRO A 67 28.24 0.48 22.15
CA PRO A 67 27.37 1.57 22.55
C PRO A 67 26.48 1.13 23.73
N PRO A 68 25.97 2.07 24.54
CA PRO A 68 25.36 1.79 25.84
C PRO A 68 24.13 0.88 25.71
N ASN A 69 24.27 -0.37 26.17
CA ASN A 69 23.23 -1.35 26.52
C ASN A 69 21.79 -0.95 26.11
N ILE A 70 21.48 -1.02 24.81
CA ILE A 70 20.12 -0.79 24.31
C ILE A 70 19.39 -2.14 24.46
N PRO A 71 18.33 -2.21 25.28
CA PRO A 71 17.58 -3.45 25.45
C PRO A 71 16.93 -3.88 24.12
N ASP A 72 16.88 -5.18 23.86
CA ASP A 72 16.23 -5.74 22.68
C ASP A 72 14.73 -5.36 22.68
N PRO A 73 14.22 -4.68 21.63
CA PRO A 73 12.82 -4.25 21.56
C PRO A 73 11.83 -5.42 21.70
N SER A 74 12.24 -6.64 21.38
CA SER A 74 11.43 -7.86 21.45
C SER A 74 11.15 -8.35 22.88
N THR A 75 11.88 -7.82 23.86
CA THR A 75 11.74 -8.14 25.30
C THR A 75 10.98 -7.07 26.09
N ILE A 76 10.68 -5.94 25.45
CA ILE A 76 10.04 -4.81 26.12
C ILE A 76 8.52 -5.04 26.19
N THR A 77 8.03 -5.34 27.40
CA THR A 77 6.60 -5.57 27.67
C THR A 77 5.90 -4.37 28.31
N THR A 78 6.64 -3.41 28.88
CA THR A 78 6.08 -2.26 29.61
C THR A 78 6.15 -0.96 28.84
N TRP A 79 5.12 -0.11 28.98
CA TRP A 79 5.03 1.19 28.29
C TRP A 79 6.19 2.15 28.60
N PRO A 80 6.62 2.38 29.86
CA PRO A 80 7.69 3.33 30.16
C PRO A 80 9.04 2.92 29.56
N ALA A 81 9.31 1.61 29.47
CA ALA A 81 10.51 1.09 28.83
C ALA A 81 10.46 1.27 27.30
N ALA A 82 9.30 1.01 26.69
CA ALA A 82 9.10 1.24 25.25
C ALA A 82 9.24 2.72 24.88
N LEU A 83 8.67 3.63 25.68
CA LEU A 83 8.78 5.07 25.46
C LEU A 83 10.25 5.52 25.49
N LYS A 84 11.00 5.11 26.52
CA LYS A 84 12.45 5.42 26.61
C LYS A 84 13.23 4.87 25.42
N TYR A 85 12.91 3.65 24.98
CA TYR A 85 13.53 3.04 23.81
C TYR A 85 13.27 3.90 22.56
N VAL A 86 12.01 4.23 22.26
CA VAL A 86 11.62 4.98 21.06
C VAL A 86 12.21 6.40 21.08
N MET A 87 12.25 7.07 22.22
CA MET A 87 12.90 8.39 22.32
C MET A 87 14.40 8.31 22.05
N LYS A 88 15.04 7.20 22.38
CA LYS A 88 16.47 6.99 22.12
C LYS A 88 16.75 6.55 20.69
N THR A 89 15.90 5.71 20.10
CA THR A 89 16.19 5.05 18.81
C THR A 89 15.50 5.69 17.62
N VAL A 90 14.25 6.13 17.77
CA VAL A 90 13.45 6.71 16.68
C VAL A 90 13.59 8.23 16.66
N ALA A 91 13.50 8.90 17.82
CA ALA A 91 13.57 10.36 17.86
C ALA A 91 14.96 10.90 17.45
N GLN A 92 16.02 10.09 17.57
CA GLN A 92 17.38 10.46 17.18
C GLN A 92 17.78 9.97 15.78
N ASN A 93 16.90 9.24 15.08
CA ASN A 93 17.20 8.62 13.79
C ASN A 93 16.28 9.13 12.68
N GLU A 94 16.79 10.10 11.93
CA GLU A 94 16.09 10.72 10.80
C GLU A 94 15.69 9.73 9.69
N ALA A 95 16.49 8.68 9.46
CA ALA A 95 16.16 7.68 8.45
C ALA A 95 14.95 6.84 8.88
N THR A 96 14.88 6.46 10.16
CA THR A 96 13.72 5.76 10.73
C THR A 96 12.48 6.65 10.69
N GLN A 97 12.59 7.91 11.12
CA GLN A 97 11.47 8.86 11.04
C GLN A 97 10.99 9.07 9.61
N SER A 98 11.90 9.25 8.65
CA SER A 98 11.56 9.40 7.23
C SER A 98 10.82 8.19 6.69
N LYS A 99 11.20 6.97 7.11
CA LYS A 99 10.49 5.74 6.74
C LYS A 99 9.10 5.69 7.35
N ILE A 100 8.95 6.04 8.63
CA ILE A 100 7.64 6.08 9.32
C ILE A 100 6.73 7.14 8.68
N LYS A 101 7.24 8.35 8.40
CA LYS A 101 6.53 9.41 7.66
C LYS A 101 6.04 8.91 6.30
N ARG A 102 6.88 8.16 5.57
CA ARG A 102 6.47 7.55 4.29
C ARG A 102 5.35 6.52 4.46
N LEU A 103 5.41 5.68 5.49
CA LEU A 103 4.34 4.71 5.79
C LEU A 103 3.01 5.42 6.05
N ILE A 104 3.02 6.47 6.89
CA ILE A 104 1.83 7.27 7.21
C ILE A 104 1.25 7.92 5.95
N ARG A 105 2.09 8.57 5.12
CA ARG A 105 1.64 9.18 3.86
C ARG A 105 1.04 8.16 2.91
N THR A 106 1.72 7.02 2.73
CA THR A 106 1.26 5.93 1.85
C THR A 106 -0.10 5.39 2.30
N GLN A 107 -0.32 5.24 3.61
CA GLN A 107 -1.61 4.87 4.16
C GLN A 107 -2.69 5.90 3.81
N HIS A 108 -2.46 7.18 4.09
CA HIS A 108 -3.42 8.24 3.78
C HIS A 108 -3.73 8.33 2.27
N ASP A 109 -2.73 8.13 1.42
CA ASP A 109 -2.92 8.14 -0.03
C ASP A 109 -3.82 6.98 -0.49
N HIS A 110 -3.62 5.77 0.05
CA HIS A 110 -4.51 4.64 -0.25
C HIS A 110 -5.94 4.88 0.26
N GLU A 111 -6.10 5.40 1.49
CA GLU A 111 -7.41 5.71 2.04
C GLU A 111 -8.15 6.76 1.21
N ARG A 112 -7.43 7.82 0.77
CA ARG A 112 -7.96 8.83 -0.14
C ARG A 112 -8.36 8.22 -1.48
N GLN A 113 -7.49 7.42 -2.10
CA GLN A 113 -7.78 6.76 -3.38
C GLN A 113 -8.99 5.84 -3.30
N TRP A 114 -9.13 5.06 -2.22
CA TRP A 114 -10.29 4.18 -2.04
C TRP A 114 -11.57 4.98 -1.83
N TRP A 115 -11.52 6.08 -1.09
CA TRP A 115 -12.65 6.97 -0.92
C TRP A 115 -13.05 7.63 -2.24
N GLU A 116 -12.09 8.19 -2.99
CA GLU A 116 -12.32 8.81 -4.30
C GLU A 116 -12.90 7.79 -5.29
N GLY A 117 -12.35 6.57 -5.34
CA GLY A 117 -12.88 5.50 -6.17
C GLY A 117 -14.32 5.13 -5.82
N ARG A 118 -14.68 5.15 -4.52
CA ARG A 118 -16.06 4.94 -4.08
C ARG A 118 -16.98 6.09 -4.49
N GLN A 119 -16.53 7.33 -4.36
CA GLN A 119 -17.30 8.50 -4.80
C GLN A 119 -17.51 8.51 -6.31
N ALA A 120 -16.47 8.18 -7.08
CA ALA A 120 -16.54 8.05 -8.54
C ALA A 120 -17.53 6.93 -8.94
N LEU A 121 -17.57 5.82 -8.20
CA LEU A 121 -18.53 4.75 -8.43
C LEU A 121 -19.97 5.21 -8.21
N LEU A 122 -20.25 5.92 -7.11
CA LEU A 122 -21.57 6.47 -6.81
C LEU A 122 -21.99 7.52 -7.85
N SER A 123 -21.09 8.40 -8.24
CA SER A 123 -21.35 9.39 -9.30
C SER A 123 -21.64 8.70 -10.63
N LYS A 124 -20.91 7.64 -10.97
CA LYS A 124 -21.16 6.82 -12.15
C LYS A 124 -22.55 6.19 -12.09
N GLN A 125 -22.97 5.64 -10.94
CA GLN A 125 -24.30 5.05 -10.72
C GLN A 125 -25.41 6.09 -10.89
N ALA A 126 -25.30 7.25 -10.25
CA ALA A 126 -26.27 8.34 -10.38
C ALA A 126 -26.40 8.87 -11.82
N GLY A 127 -25.29 8.89 -12.58
CA GLY A 127 -25.30 9.33 -13.98
C GLY A 127 -25.79 8.30 -14.99
N ARG A 128 -26.10 7.05 -14.61
CA ARG A 128 -26.45 5.97 -15.56
C ARG A 128 -27.73 6.27 -16.32
N GLU A 129 -28.76 6.71 -15.63
CA GLU A 129 -30.06 6.98 -16.26
C GLU A 129 -29.97 8.12 -17.27
N ALA A 130 -29.30 9.22 -16.93
CA ALA A 130 -29.10 10.35 -17.83
C ALA A 130 -28.30 9.92 -19.08
N LYS A 131 -27.23 9.15 -18.89
CA LYS A 131 -26.43 8.59 -20.00
C LYS A 131 -27.24 7.64 -20.87
N LYS A 132 -28.05 6.76 -20.28
CA LYS A 132 -28.95 5.85 -21.00
C LYS A 132 -29.91 6.64 -21.89
N ARG A 133 -30.59 7.64 -21.32
CA ARG A 133 -31.50 8.52 -22.08
C ARG A 133 -30.82 9.23 -23.23
N GLN A 134 -29.58 9.72 -23.02
CA GLN A 134 -28.81 10.37 -24.07
C GLN A 134 -28.47 9.40 -25.23
N ILE A 135 -28.07 8.17 -24.91
CA ILE A 135 -27.78 7.14 -25.92
C ILE A 135 -29.07 6.77 -26.67
N ASP A 136 -30.18 6.58 -25.96
CA ASP A 136 -31.47 6.24 -26.56
C ASP A 136 -31.97 7.35 -27.51
N GLU A 137 -31.70 8.62 -27.19
CA GLU A 137 -32.04 9.76 -28.05
C GLU A 137 -31.20 9.81 -29.32
N VAL A 138 -29.89 9.58 -29.21
CA VAL A 138 -28.97 9.51 -30.36
C VAL A 138 -29.35 8.33 -31.26
N LEU A 139 -29.64 7.16 -30.68
CA LEU A 139 -30.04 5.98 -31.44
C LEU A 139 -31.33 6.24 -32.23
N ARG A 140 -32.31 6.90 -31.60
CA ARG A 140 -33.56 7.30 -32.25
C ARG A 140 -33.31 8.29 -33.40
N SER A 141 -32.38 9.23 -33.22
CA SER A 141 -32.04 10.24 -34.23
C SER A 141 -31.40 9.65 -35.49
N VAL A 142 -30.66 8.54 -35.36
CA VAL A 142 -30.03 7.81 -36.48
C VAL A 142 -30.99 6.79 -37.12
N GLY A 143 -32.25 6.73 -36.66
CA GLY A 143 -33.27 5.81 -37.18
C GLY A 143 -33.18 4.39 -36.59
N GLY A 144 -32.39 4.20 -35.53
CA GLY A 144 -32.31 2.94 -34.80
C GLY A 144 -33.52 2.73 -33.89
N PHE A 145 -33.97 1.48 -33.78
CA PHE A 145 -35.05 1.10 -32.86
C PHE A 145 -34.50 0.85 -31.45
N VAL A 146 -35.03 1.58 -30.45
CA VAL A 146 -34.69 1.37 -29.03
C VAL A 146 -35.59 0.27 -28.48
N ALA A 147 -35.02 -0.91 -28.21
CA ALA A 147 -35.75 -1.97 -27.52
C ALA A 147 -36.05 -1.55 -26.07
N LYS A 148 -37.34 -1.63 -25.69
CA LYS A 148 -37.84 -1.28 -24.34
C LYS A 148 -37.25 -2.17 -23.23
N ASP A 149 -36.72 -3.33 -23.63
CA ASP A 149 -36.20 -4.38 -22.74
C ASP A 149 -34.66 -4.40 -22.67
N SER A 150 -33.98 -3.32 -23.07
CA SER A 150 -32.56 -3.16 -22.72
C SER A 150 -32.46 -2.93 -21.21
N ASP A 151 -32.48 -4.03 -20.46
CA ASP A 151 -32.42 -4.04 -19.01
C ASP A 151 -31.05 -3.46 -18.61
N GLY A 152 -31.08 -2.20 -18.20
CA GLY A 152 -29.90 -1.51 -17.72
C GLY A 152 -29.56 -2.02 -16.32
N PRO A 153 -28.37 -1.69 -15.80
CA PRO A 153 -28.03 -2.01 -14.41
C PRO A 153 -29.15 -1.56 -13.47
N THR A 154 -29.70 -2.51 -12.72
CA THR A 154 -30.79 -2.26 -11.78
C THR A 154 -30.23 -1.61 -10.50
N PRO A 155 -31.08 -0.98 -9.67
CA PRO A 155 -30.66 -0.50 -8.35
C PRO A 155 -30.09 -1.60 -7.46
N GLN A 156 -30.43 -2.87 -7.72
CA GLN A 156 -29.87 -4.01 -7.02
C GLN A 156 -28.44 -4.32 -7.49
N ASP A 157 -28.18 -4.22 -8.80
CA ASP A 157 -26.84 -4.36 -9.36
C ASP A 157 -25.89 -3.28 -8.84
N ASP A 158 -26.38 -2.04 -8.68
CA ASP A 158 -25.61 -0.93 -8.11
C ASP A 158 -25.15 -1.24 -6.66
N LYS A 159 -26.04 -1.82 -5.85
CA LYS A 159 -25.71 -2.25 -4.47
C LYS A 159 -24.68 -3.37 -4.47
N ILE A 160 -24.81 -4.34 -5.37
CA ILE A 160 -23.88 -5.46 -5.49
C ILE A 160 -22.50 -4.96 -5.94
N GLU A 161 -22.44 -4.04 -6.90
CA GLU A 161 -21.21 -3.40 -7.38
C GLU A 161 -20.50 -2.65 -6.24
N LEU A 162 -21.25 -1.88 -5.46
CA LEU A 162 -20.71 -1.15 -4.31
C LEU A 162 -20.20 -2.10 -3.22
N CYS A 163 -20.96 -3.15 -2.88
CA CYS A 163 -20.53 -4.17 -1.93
C CYS A 163 -19.26 -4.89 -2.41
N THR A 164 -19.17 -5.17 -3.70
CA THR A 164 -17.98 -5.79 -4.32
C THR A 164 -16.78 -4.86 -4.22
N TYR A 165 -16.97 -3.56 -4.43
CA TYR A 165 -15.93 -2.55 -4.24
C TYR A 165 -15.46 -2.49 -2.78
N ASP A 166 -16.38 -2.36 -1.83
CA ASP A 166 -16.05 -2.29 -0.40
C ASP A 166 -15.33 -3.55 0.08
N LYS A 167 -15.69 -4.74 -0.45
CA LYS A 167 -14.97 -5.99 -0.18
C LYS A 167 -13.54 -5.99 -0.73
N LYS A 168 -13.29 -5.35 -1.88
CA LYS A 168 -11.92 -5.18 -2.42
C LYS A 168 -11.11 -4.23 -1.54
N VAL A 169 -11.69 -3.11 -1.14
CA VAL A 169 -11.05 -2.13 -0.23
C VAL A 169 -10.69 -2.80 1.09
N TYR A 170 -11.59 -3.57 1.69
CA TYR A 170 -11.31 -4.30 2.94
C TYR A 170 -10.12 -5.26 2.82
N LYS A 171 -10.03 -6.02 1.72
CA LYS A 171 -8.90 -6.91 1.45
C LYS A 171 -7.59 -6.14 1.28
N ALA A 172 -7.63 -5.03 0.55
CA ALA A 172 -6.47 -4.16 0.34
C ALA A 172 -6.00 -3.53 1.65
N LEU A 173 -6.92 -2.99 2.46
CA LEU A 173 -6.65 -2.43 3.79
C LEU A 173 -6.03 -3.47 4.72
N THR A 174 -6.57 -4.70 4.74
CA THR A 174 -6.01 -5.80 5.54
C THR A 174 -4.58 -6.13 5.12
N THR A 175 -4.31 -6.14 3.82
CA THR A 175 -2.98 -6.41 3.26
C THR A 175 -2.00 -5.29 3.62
N MET A 176 -2.42 -4.03 3.45
CA MET A 176 -1.66 -2.84 3.81
C MET A 176 -1.33 -2.83 5.31
N SER A 177 -2.31 -3.11 6.17
CA SER A 177 -2.12 -3.18 7.62
C SER A 177 -1.09 -4.25 8.02
N LYS A 178 -1.13 -5.42 7.39
CA LYS A 178 -0.13 -6.48 7.61
C LYS A 178 1.26 -6.04 7.17
N SER A 179 1.38 -5.39 6.02
CA SER A 179 2.65 -4.85 5.52
C SER A 179 3.22 -3.79 6.46
N LEU A 180 2.37 -2.86 6.93
CA LEU A 180 2.77 -1.82 7.87
C LEU A 180 3.27 -2.41 9.20
N ASN A 181 2.57 -3.42 9.72
CA ASN A 181 3.03 -4.15 10.91
C ASN A 181 4.40 -4.81 10.69
N ALA A 182 4.64 -5.41 9.52
CA ALA A 182 5.93 -6.02 9.19
C ALA A 182 7.06 -4.97 9.08
N GLU A 183 6.76 -3.80 8.51
CA GLU A 183 7.72 -2.69 8.41
C GLU A 183 8.07 -2.12 9.79
N LEU A 184 7.08 -1.91 10.67
CA LEU A 184 7.34 -1.47 12.05
C LEU A 184 8.14 -2.51 12.85
N ARG A 185 7.88 -3.80 12.62
CA ARG A 185 8.69 -4.89 13.19
C ARG A 185 10.14 -4.83 12.67
N ALA A 186 10.35 -4.64 11.38
CA ALA A 186 11.69 -4.53 10.78
C ALA A 186 12.45 -3.30 11.28
N LEU A 187 11.74 -2.23 11.65
CA LEU A 187 12.29 -1.04 12.29
C LEU A 187 12.63 -1.20 13.78
N GLY A 188 12.34 -2.37 14.37
CA GLY A 188 12.62 -2.60 15.79
C GLY A 188 11.66 -1.87 16.72
N ILE A 189 10.46 -1.49 16.27
CA ILE A 189 9.51 -0.77 17.11
C ILE A 189 8.94 -1.71 18.19
N PRO A 190 9.02 -1.33 19.49
CA PRO A 190 8.46 -2.13 20.58
C PRO A 190 6.97 -2.46 20.36
N PHE A 191 6.50 -3.56 20.95
CA PHE A 191 5.14 -4.12 20.77
C PHE A 191 4.85 -4.75 19.41
N PHE A 192 5.57 -4.39 18.35
CA PHE A 192 5.48 -5.02 17.02
C PHE A 192 6.48 -6.19 16.84
N THR A 193 7.58 -6.15 17.61
CA THR A 193 8.64 -7.17 17.65
C THR A 193 8.49 -8.18 18.79
N ILE A 194 7.48 -8.03 19.66
CA ILE A 194 7.29 -8.94 20.80
C ILE A 194 7.18 -10.38 20.33
N ARG A 195 7.96 -11.26 20.96
CA ARG A 195 7.95 -12.70 20.69
C ARG A 195 6.61 -13.29 21.10
N ASP A 196 6.12 -14.26 20.33
CA ASP A 196 4.82 -14.90 20.59
C ASP A 196 4.79 -15.63 21.95
N GLU A 197 5.97 -15.99 22.50
CA GLU A 197 6.15 -16.57 23.84
C GLU A 197 5.73 -15.62 24.99
N LEU A 198 5.69 -14.31 24.73
CA LEU A 198 5.34 -13.28 25.71
C LEU A 198 3.86 -12.85 25.61
N VAL A 199 3.10 -13.48 24.71
CA VAL A 199 1.67 -13.19 24.47
C VAL A 199 0.85 -14.39 24.90
N ASP A 200 -0.12 -14.14 25.79
CA ASP A 200 -1.04 -15.19 26.19
C ASP A 200 -1.94 -15.55 25.00
N SER A 201 -1.68 -16.73 24.43
CA SER A 201 -2.45 -17.27 23.30
C SER A 201 -3.67 -18.07 23.76
N SER A 202 -3.90 -18.18 25.08
CA SER A 202 -5.05 -18.89 25.62
C SER A 202 -6.35 -18.11 25.40
N CYS A 203 -7.29 -18.73 24.68
CA CYS A 203 -8.65 -18.25 24.49
C CYS A 203 -9.62 -18.86 25.54
N ASP A 204 -9.10 -19.39 26.65
CA ASP A 204 -9.91 -20.03 27.69
C ASP A 204 -10.16 -19.07 28.88
N PRO A 205 -11.42 -18.68 29.17
CA PRO A 205 -11.74 -17.73 30.23
C PRO A 205 -11.73 -18.32 31.65
N VAL A 206 -11.12 -19.49 31.87
CA VAL A 206 -11.15 -20.18 33.18
C VAL A 206 -9.75 -20.65 33.56
N SER A 207 -8.85 -19.70 33.81
CA SER A 207 -7.72 -19.97 34.70
C SER A 207 -7.20 -18.65 35.26
N GLU A 208 -7.74 -18.26 36.42
CA GLU A 208 -7.06 -17.31 37.30
C GLU A 208 -5.80 -18.01 37.83
N SER A 209 -4.73 -17.96 37.03
CA SER A 209 -3.40 -18.39 37.45
C SER A 209 -2.45 -17.24 37.22
N HIS A 210 -1.77 -16.85 38.30
CA HIS A 210 -0.88 -15.72 38.38
C HIS A 210 0.34 -15.89 37.47
N SER A 211 0.24 -15.44 36.22
CA SER A 211 1.39 -15.08 35.40
C SER A 211 1.28 -13.60 35.03
N SER A 212 1.59 -12.74 35.99
CA SER A 212 1.60 -11.28 35.87
C SER A 212 2.56 -10.73 34.80
N ASP A 213 3.31 -11.62 34.12
CA ASP A 213 4.37 -11.27 33.17
C ASP A 213 3.95 -11.51 31.70
N LEU A 214 2.79 -12.14 31.45
CA LEU A 214 2.33 -12.48 30.10
C LEU A 214 1.28 -11.48 29.60
N LEU A 215 1.54 -10.87 28.44
CA LEU A 215 0.68 -9.82 27.90
C LEU A 215 -0.58 -10.41 27.29
N LYS A 216 -1.75 -9.97 27.76
CA LYS A 216 -3.03 -10.34 27.15
C LYS A 216 -3.14 -9.73 25.74
N PRO A 217 -3.81 -10.41 24.79
CA PRO A 217 -3.93 -9.91 23.42
C PRO A 217 -4.70 -8.59 23.32
N GLY A 218 -5.62 -8.31 24.23
CA GLY A 218 -6.33 -7.03 24.32
C GLY A 218 -5.42 -5.88 24.78
N GLU A 219 -4.58 -6.13 25.78
CA GLU A 219 -3.62 -5.15 26.31
C GLU A 219 -2.53 -4.84 25.29
N LEU A 220 -2.01 -5.86 24.61
CA LEU A 220 -1.03 -5.69 23.53
C LEU A 220 -1.58 -4.83 22.38
N LYS A 221 -2.86 -5.00 22.03
CA LYS A 221 -3.51 -4.14 21.02
C LYS A 221 -3.57 -2.69 21.49
N ALA A 222 -3.94 -2.45 22.75
CA ALA A 222 -3.97 -1.10 23.31
C ALA A 222 -2.58 -0.45 23.31
N LEU A 223 -1.55 -1.19 23.71
CA LEU A 223 -0.14 -0.73 23.68
C LEU A 223 0.34 -0.42 22.26
N ARG A 224 -0.01 -1.25 21.27
CA ARG A 224 0.29 -0.97 19.86
C ARG A 224 -0.39 0.29 19.34
N LEU A 225 -1.66 0.50 19.67
CA LEU A 225 -2.39 1.72 19.28
C LEU A 225 -1.74 2.96 19.92
N GLN A 226 -1.41 2.89 21.19
CA GLN A 226 -0.72 3.96 21.89
C GLN A 226 0.67 4.25 21.29
N MET A 227 1.39 3.21 20.86
CA MET A 227 2.67 3.35 20.15
C MET A 227 2.49 4.00 18.79
N LEU A 228 1.48 3.63 18.02
CA LEU A 228 1.18 4.27 16.73
C LEU A 228 0.89 5.77 16.90
N GLN A 229 0.10 6.13 17.90
CA GLN A 229 -0.19 7.53 18.23
C GLN A 229 1.10 8.31 18.52
N LEU A 230 1.99 7.75 19.35
CA LEU A 230 3.27 8.36 19.67
C LEU A 230 4.15 8.53 18.41
N LEU A 231 4.24 7.50 17.58
CA LEU A 231 5.02 7.54 16.34
C LEU A 231 4.47 8.57 15.35
N GLU A 232 3.14 8.68 15.26
CA GLU A 232 2.49 9.72 14.48
C GLU A 232 2.92 11.08 15.00
N ASP A 233 2.76 11.37 16.30
CA ASP A 233 3.09 12.65 16.94
C ASP A 233 4.56 13.05 16.78
N LEU A 234 5.50 12.11 16.92
CA LEU A 234 6.93 12.36 16.71
C LEU A 234 7.27 12.68 15.25
N CYS A 235 6.47 12.15 14.32
CA CYS A 235 6.69 12.30 12.90
C CYS A 235 5.82 13.40 12.27
N LYS A 236 5.14 14.22 13.09
CA LYS A 236 4.40 15.41 12.64
C LYS A 236 5.40 16.52 12.33
N ASP A 237 5.63 16.76 11.05
CA ASP A 237 6.23 17.97 10.48
C ASP A 237 5.37 18.43 9.30
#